data_AF-A0A4Q3UFK4-F1
#
_entry.id   AF-A0A4Q3UFK4-F1
#
_cell.length_a   1.000
_cell.length_b   1.000
_cell.length_c   1.000
_cell.angle_alpha   90.00
_cell.angle_beta   90.00
_cell.angle_gamma   90.00
#
_symmetry.space_group_name_H-M   'P 1'
#
loop_
_entity.id
_entity.type
_entity.pdbx_description
1 polymer ?
#
loop_
_entity_poly.entity_id
_entity_poly.type
_entity_poly.pdbx_seq_one_letter_code
_entity_poly.pdbx_strand_id
1 'polypeptide(L)'
;MRRCVSSRQISNMLKRILFLVILLSGIIGVSQKKPAQPKLVIGIVVDQMRADYVYRFYDKLGDGGFKRFLKKGFDCRNTNYDYVPTYTGPGHAAIYTGTPPALNGIVSNDWYDRESKKNVYVAGDDNTEPVGTSSASGKMSPHRLLTTTVTDELRLSNNQQSKVIGVCLKDRGSIMPSGHMPNGAYWFDNTTGNWITSTYYSKDLPQWVKDFNGKKLCDSYLSKPWTTLYPIEKYTVGLPNGAPFRHAYKGEAENKFPHDLPAIKDKTGYELMRSTPFGDSFTVDFAIETLQNEKMGMGNFTDFLALSFSCTDY
;
A
#
# COMPACT_ATOMS: atom_id res chain seq x y z
N MET A 1 -76.14 14.72 28.18
CA MET A 1 -75.88 16.03 27.51
C MET A 1 -74.65 15.89 26.62
N ARG A 2 -74.82 15.80 25.30
CA ARG A 2 -73.69 15.83 24.34
C ARG A 2 -73.28 17.29 24.17
N ARG A 3 -72.13 17.70 24.71
CA ARG A 3 -71.57 19.04 24.49
C ARG A 3 -71.10 19.12 23.04
N CYS A 4 -71.84 19.88 22.23
CA CYS A 4 -71.48 20.17 20.84
C CYS A 4 -70.27 21.10 20.84
N VAL A 5 -69.09 20.59 20.49
CA VAL A 5 -67.88 21.40 20.32
C VAL A 5 -68.08 22.28 19.09
N SER A 6 -67.95 23.59 19.22
CA SER A 6 -68.22 24.50 18.10
C SER A 6 -67.15 24.34 17.01
N SER A 7 -67.51 24.54 15.74
CA SER A 7 -66.56 24.46 14.60
C SER A 7 -65.32 25.35 14.79
N ARG A 8 -65.49 26.46 15.53
CA ARG A 8 -64.43 27.40 15.90
C ARG A 8 -63.41 26.79 16.87
N GLN A 9 -63.86 25.96 17.83
CA GLN A 9 -62.97 25.24 18.74
C GLN A 9 -62.17 24.16 18.02
N ILE A 10 -62.79 23.44 17.09
CA ILE A 10 -62.11 22.43 16.25
C ILE A 10 -61.04 23.09 15.36
N SER A 11 -61.36 24.22 14.73
CA SER A 11 -60.41 24.99 13.92
C SER A 11 -59.20 25.49 14.73
N ASN A 12 -59.43 26.01 15.94
CA ASN A 12 -58.34 26.48 16.80
C ASN A 12 -57.48 25.31 17.33
N MET A 13 -58.09 24.15 17.59
CA MET A 13 -57.36 22.95 18.01
C MET A 13 -56.47 22.42 16.87
N LEU A 14 -57.01 22.36 15.63
CA LEU A 14 -56.25 21.98 14.44
C LEU A 14 -55.08 22.94 14.16
N LYS A 15 -55.28 24.26 14.32
CA LYS A 15 -54.19 25.25 14.19
C LYS A 15 -53.09 25.04 15.24
N ARG A 16 -53.44 24.71 16.49
CA ARG A 16 -52.48 24.41 17.55
C ARG A 16 -51.71 23.12 17.29
N ILE A 17 -52.38 22.07 16.82
CA ILE A 17 -51.75 20.81 16.43
C ILE A 17 -50.79 21.03 15.26
N LEU A 18 -51.22 21.76 14.22
CA LEU A 18 -50.36 22.09 13.08
C LEU A 18 -49.14 22.91 13.49
N PHE A 19 -49.32 23.90 14.38
CA PHE A 19 -48.22 24.68 14.93
C PHE A 19 -47.24 23.82 15.74
N LEU A 20 -47.74 22.88 16.55
CA LEU A 20 -46.89 21.92 17.28
C LEU A 20 -46.14 20.98 16.34
N VAL A 21 -46.76 20.50 15.26
CA VAL A 21 -46.11 19.64 14.26
C VAL A 21 -45.01 20.40 13.52
N ILE A 22 -45.21 21.68 13.19
CA ILE A 22 -44.18 22.54 12.58
C ILE A 22 -43.02 22.81 13.56
N LEU A 23 -43.32 23.05 14.84
CA LEU A 23 -42.30 23.22 15.88
C LEU A 23 -41.50 21.94 16.13
N LEU A 24 -42.16 20.79 16.16
CA LEU A 24 -41.51 19.48 16.35
C LEU A 24 -40.69 19.06 15.12
N SER A 25 -41.12 19.40 13.90
CA SER A 25 -40.33 19.14 12.69
C SER A 25 -39.08 20.03 12.57
N GLY A 26 -39.08 21.22 13.18
CA GLY A 26 -37.89 22.07 13.28
C GLY A 26 -36.78 21.50 14.17
N ILE A 27 -37.09 20.59 15.10
CA ILE A 27 -36.12 20.01 16.06
C ILE A 27 -35.46 18.74 15.50
N ILE A 28 -36.09 18.05 14.54
CA ILE A 28 -35.55 16.82 13.93
C ILE A 28 -34.50 17.15 12.84
N GLY A 29 -34.39 18.42 12.44
CA GLY A 29 -33.45 18.92 11.43
C GLY A 29 -32.01 19.14 11.91
N VAL A 30 -31.58 18.54 13.03
CA VAL A 30 -30.14 18.49 13.36
C VAL A 30 -29.50 17.57 12.32
N SER A 31 -29.10 18.13 11.19
CA SER A 31 -28.21 17.49 10.23
C SER A 31 -27.07 16.87 11.03
N GLN A 32 -27.02 15.53 11.08
CA GLN A 32 -25.85 14.85 11.60
C GLN A 32 -24.69 15.34 10.72
N LYS A 33 -23.85 16.23 11.26
CA LYS A 33 -22.63 16.64 10.59
C LYS A 33 -21.92 15.35 10.22
N LYS A 34 -21.84 15.08 8.91
CA LYS A 34 -21.14 13.90 8.41
C LYS A 34 -19.78 13.89 9.11
N PRO A 35 -19.38 12.78 9.77
CA PRO A 35 -18.10 12.72 10.45
C PRO A 35 -17.01 13.21 9.50
N ALA A 36 -16.08 14.03 10.01
CA ALA A 36 -14.98 14.50 9.21
C ALA A 36 -14.21 13.29 8.67
N GLN A 37 -14.25 13.09 7.35
CA GLN A 37 -13.53 12.01 6.70
C GLN A 37 -12.09 12.47 6.44
N PRO A 38 -11.09 11.59 6.62
CA PRO A 38 -9.73 11.93 6.24
C PRO A 38 -9.70 12.22 4.73
N LYS A 39 -8.94 13.23 4.33
CA LYS A 39 -8.75 13.53 2.90
C LYS A 39 -7.91 12.48 2.18
N LEU A 40 -7.00 11.84 2.90
CA LEU A 40 -6.10 10.81 2.40
C LEU A 40 -5.91 9.75 3.47
N VAL A 41 -5.97 8.49 3.06
CA VAL A 41 -5.51 7.34 3.84
C VAL A 41 -4.24 6.80 3.18
N ILE A 42 -3.22 6.51 3.97
CA ILE A 42 -2.00 5.84 3.50
C ILE A 42 -1.91 4.50 4.24
N GLY A 43 -2.11 3.41 3.51
CA GLY A 43 -1.90 2.06 4.02
C GLY A 43 -0.43 1.68 3.85
N ILE A 44 0.29 1.46 4.94
CA ILE A 44 1.71 1.12 4.92
C ILE A 44 1.92 -0.33 5.34
N VAL A 45 2.55 -1.13 4.49
CA VAL A 45 3.00 -2.49 4.81
C VAL A 45 4.52 -2.55 4.71
N VAL A 46 5.21 -2.99 5.76
CA VAL A 46 6.65 -3.22 5.73
C VAL A 46 6.87 -4.73 5.67
N ASP A 47 7.34 -5.22 4.53
CA ASP A 47 7.42 -6.65 4.25
C ASP A 47 8.41 -7.35 5.20
N GLN A 48 8.04 -8.53 5.68
CA GLN A 48 8.79 -9.29 6.69
C GLN A 48 9.11 -8.52 8.00
N MET A 49 8.43 -7.41 8.29
CA MET A 49 8.63 -6.67 9.53
C MET A 49 8.01 -7.41 10.71
N ARG A 50 8.86 -7.96 11.58
CA ARG A 50 8.41 -8.56 12.83
C ARG A 50 7.96 -7.48 13.82
N ALA A 51 6.95 -7.81 14.62
CA ALA A 51 6.39 -6.91 15.62
C ALA A 51 7.45 -6.38 16.63
N ASP A 52 8.50 -7.16 16.91
CA ASP A 52 9.54 -6.77 17.86
C ASP A 52 10.53 -5.73 17.32
N TYR A 53 10.61 -5.50 16.00
CA TYR A 53 11.63 -4.62 15.41
C TYR A 53 11.56 -3.18 15.89
N VAL A 54 10.36 -2.61 16.06
CA VAL A 54 10.22 -1.21 16.54
C VAL A 54 10.79 -1.05 17.93
N TYR A 55 10.56 -2.03 18.80
CA TYR A 55 11.02 -2.03 20.18
C TYR A 55 12.51 -2.38 20.28
N ARG A 56 12.93 -3.41 19.54
CA ARG A 56 14.30 -3.89 19.48
C ARG A 56 15.28 -2.82 18.99
N PHE A 57 14.88 -1.98 18.04
CA PHE A 57 15.72 -0.93 17.48
C PHE A 57 15.36 0.48 18.00
N TYR A 58 14.49 0.60 19.00
CA TYR A 58 13.87 1.87 19.42
C TYR A 58 14.88 3.01 19.64
N ASP A 59 16.00 2.73 20.31
CA ASP A 59 17.02 3.76 20.62
C ASP A 59 17.78 4.27 19.40
N LYS A 60 17.70 3.58 18.26
CA LYS A 60 18.29 3.98 16.97
C LYS A 60 17.28 4.65 16.04
N LEU A 61 15.99 4.64 16.37
CA LEU A 61 14.95 5.25 15.55
C LEU A 61 14.83 6.76 15.84
N GLY A 62 14.67 7.57 14.78
CA GLY A 62 14.33 8.99 14.90
C GLY A 62 12.88 9.22 15.31
N ASP A 63 12.56 10.44 15.76
CA ASP A 63 11.22 10.79 16.24
C ASP A 63 10.15 10.96 15.13
N GLY A 64 10.58 11.10 13.87
CA GLY A 64 9.68 11.36 12.74
C GLY A 64 8.98 10.12 12.15
N GLY A 65 9.46 8.92 12.44
CA GLY A 65 8.99 7.64 11.87
C GLY A 65 8.19 6.80 12.87
N PHE A 66 8.59 5.53 13.09
CA PHE A 66 7.87 4.61 13.99
C PHE A 66 7.61 5.16 15.41
N LYS A 67 8.54 5.95 15.98
CA LYS A 67 8.32 6.60 17.28
C LYS A 67 7.10 7.53 17.27
N ARG A 68 6.82 8.21 16.16
CA ARG A 68 5.62 9.03 15.99
C ARG A 68 4.36 8.17 16.03
N PHE A 69 4.35 7.02 15.34
CA PHE A 69 3.20 6.11 15.37
C PHE A 69 2.95 5.55 16.77
N LEU A 70 4.00 5.14 17.51
CA LEU A 70 3.84 4.68 18.89
C LEU A 70 3.38 5.77 19.86
N LYS A 71 3.86 7.01 19.70
CA LYS A 71 3.55 8.12 20.62
C LYS A 71 2.20 8.78 20.35
N LYS A 72 1.73 8.79 19.09
CA LYS A 72 0.56 9.58 18.65
C LYS A 72 -0.52 8.75 17.96
N GLY A 73 -0.25 7.48 17.68
CA GLY A 73 -1.19 6.57 17.05
C GLY A 73 -1.75 5.54 18.04
N PHE A 74 -2.23 4.44 17.47
CA PHE A 74 -2.71 3.29 18.22
C PHE A 74 -1.89 2.06 17.82
N ASP A 75 -1.50 1.24 18.79
CA ASP A 75 -0.63 0.07 18.59
C ASP A 75 -1.37 -1.22 18.93
N CYS A 76 -1.73 -2.00 17.91
CA CYS A 76 -2.37 -3.30 18.04
C CYS A 76 -1.33 -4.41 18.24
N ARG A 77 -0.81 -4.52 19.46
CA ARG A 77 0.35 -5.40 19.79
C ARG A 77 0.12 -6.90 19.62
N ASN A 78 -1.13 -7.35 19.64
CA ASN A 78 -1.50 -8.76 19.52
C ASN A 78 -2.28 -9.02 18.22
N THR A 79 -1.68 -8.63 17.10
CA THR A 79 -2.22 -8.85 15.75
C THR A 79 -1.47 -10.01 15.11
N ASN A 80 -2.19 -11.06 14.72
CA ASN A 80 -1.61 -12.28 14.16
C ASN A 80 -2.31 -12.64 12.85
N TYR A 81 -1.60 -13.32 11.96
CA TYR A 81 -2.22 -13.99 10.82
C TYR A 81 -3.04 -15.19 11.32
N ASP A 82 -4.29 -15.28 10.87
CA ASP A 82 -5.21 -16.37 11.16
C ASP A 82 -5.23 -17.43 10.05
N TYR A 83 -4.19 -17.44 9.20
CA TYR A 83 -4.03 -18.36 8.08
C TYR A 83 -2.58 -18.78 7.86
N VAL A 84 -2.40 -19.79 7.02
CA VAL A 84 -1.12 -20.31 6.53
C VAL A 84 -1.24 -20.55 5.02
N PRO A 85 -0.18 -20.33 4.21
CA PRO A 85 1.15 -19.81 4.55
C PRO A 85 1.21 -18.28 4.72
N THR A 86 2.13 -17.81 5.57
CA THR A 86 2.38 -16.38 5.82
C THR A 86 3.35 -15.80 4.78
N TYR A 87 2.96 -15.86 3.50
CA TYR A 87 3.72 -15.29 2.38
C TYR A 87 3.24 -13.87 2.01
N THR A 88 4.07 -13.14 1.26
CA THR A 88 3.81 -11.76 0.82
C THR A 88 2.45 -11.58 0.14
N GLY A 89 2.13 -12.35 -0.90
CA GLY A 89 0.88 -12.23 -1.66
C GLY A 89 -0.36 -12.41 -0.78
N PRO A 90 -0.48 -13.56 -0.08
CA PRO A 90 -1.55 -13.80 0.90
C PRO A 90 -1.65 -12.70 1.95
N GLY A 91 -0.50 -12.26 2.50
CA GLY A 91 -0.35 -11.12 3.41
C GLY A 91 -1.04 -9.86 2.93
N HIS A 92 -0.63 -9.37 1.76
CA HIS A 92 -1.12 -8.12 1.20
C HIS A 92 -2.60 -8.20 0.82
N ALA A 93 -3.06 -9.34 0.30
CA ALA A 93 -4.48 -9.54 0.00
C ALA A 93 -5.33 -9.47 1.29
N ALA A 94 -4.97 -10.24 2.31
CA ALA A 94 -5.76 -10.33 3.54
C ALA A 94 -5.87 -9.00 4.29
N ILE A 95 -4.80 -8.20 4.34
CA ILE A 95 -4.81 -6.86 4.97
C ILE A 95 -5.85 -5.96 4.33
N TYR A 96 -6.02 -6.01 3.01
CA TYR A 96 -6.85 -5.07 2.26
C TYR A 96 -8.25 -5.60 1.94
N THR A 97 -8.46 -6.92 1.92
CA THR A 97 -9.80 -7.51 1.77
C THR A 97 -10.51 -7.75 3.10
N GLY A 98 -9.77 -7.82 4.21
CA GLY A 98 -10.32 -8.21 5.51
C GLY A 98 -10.76 -9.67 5.56
N THR A 99 -10.26 -10.51 4.64
CA THR A 99 -10.66 -11.92 4.50
C THR A 99 -9.42 -12.82 4.34
N PRO A 100 -9.46 -14.07 4.84
CA PRO A 100 -8.33 -15.00 4.69
C PRO A 100 -8.19 -15.49 3.24
N PRO A 101 -7.03 -16.10 2.89
CA PRO A 101 -6.78 -16.74 1.59
C PRO A 101 -7.88 -17.66 1.07
N ALA A 102 -8.56 -18.38 1.98
CA ALA A 102 -9.66 -19.27 1.63
C ALA A 102 -10.87 -18.54 1.01
N LEU A 103 -11.01 -17.24 1.24
CA LEU A 103 -12.08 -16.40 0.69
C LEU A 103 -11.57 -15.48 -0.41
N ASN A 104 -10.43 -14.80 -0.21
CA ASN A 104 -9.89 -13.88 -1.22
C ASN A 104 -9.20 -14.60 -2.41
N GLY A 105 -8.94 -15.91 -2.31
CA GLY A 105 -8.36 -16.73 -3.37
C GLY A 105 -6.82 -16.69 -3.47
N ILE A 106 -6.15 -15.82 -2.72
CA ILE A 106 -4.70 -15.64 -2.75
C ILE A 106 -4.02 -16.56 -1.74
N VAL A 107 -3.79 -17.82 -2.15
CA VAL A 107 -3.30 -18.90 -1.28
C VAL A 107 -1.78 -18.99 -1.13
N SER A 108 -1.02 -18.39 -2.05
CA SER A 108 0.45 -18.39 -2.06
C SER A 108 0.97 -17.29 -2.98
N ASN A 109 2.29 -17.07 -3.04
CA ASN A 109 2.91 -16.27 -4.11
C ASN A 109 2.83 -17.00 -5.47
N ASP A 110 2.91 -18.32 -5.43
CA ASP A 110 2.84 -19.21 -6.59
C ASP A 110 2.09 -20.47 -6.19
N TRP A 111 1.27 -21.02 -7.09
CA TRP A 111 0.60 -22.30 -6.86
C TRP A 111 0.33 -23.05 -8.16
N TYR A 112 0.07 -24.35 -8.05
CA TYR A 112 -0.35 -25.16 -9.19
C TYR A 112 -1.85 -24.98 -9.44
N ASP A 113 -2.19 -24.42 -10.60
CA ASP A 113 -3.55 -24.34 -11.11
C ASP A 113 -3.89 -25.62 -11.87
N ARG A 114 -4.93 -26.33 -11.40
CA ARG A 114 -5.36 -27.61 -11.94
C ARG A 114 -6.11 -27.48 -13.26
N GLU A 115 -6.78 -26.35 -13.51
CA GLU A 115 -7.54 -26.12 -14.73
C GLU A 115 -6.58 -25.84 -15.89
N SER A 116 -5.63 -24.93 -15.68
CA SER A 116 -4.60 -24.60 -16.67
C SER A 116 -3.42 -25.57 -16.70
N LYS A 117 -3.32 -26.47 -15.70
CA LYS A 117 -2.24 -27.46 -15.50
C LYS A 117 -0.84 -26.86 -15.42
N LYS A 118 -0.72 -25.67 -14.83
CA LYS A 118 0.54 -24.90 -14.74
C LYS A 118 0.73 -24.36 -13.33
N ASN A 119 1.98 -24.09 -12.98
CA ASN A 119 2.26 -23.19 -11.87
C ASN A 119 1.94 -21.76 -12.33
N VAL A 120 1.10 -21.08 -11.56
CA VAL A 120 0.71 -19.69 -11.80
C VAL A 120 1.28 -18.81 -10.70
N TYR A 121 1.66 -17.61 -11.11
CA TYR A 121 2.09 -16.56 -10.20
C TYR A 121 0.88 -15.73 -9.74
N VAL A 122 0.91 -15.27 -8.50
CA VAL A 122 -0.21 -14.60 -7.82
C VAL A 122 -0.79 -13.41 -8.57
N ALA A 123 0.06 -12.63 -9.22
CA ALA A 123 -0.37 -11.48 -10.02
C ALA A 123 -0.19 -11.72 -11.53
N GLY A 124 0.39 -12.85 -11.96
CA GLY A 124 0.79 -13.07 -13.35
C GLY A 124 -0.40 -13.28 -14.28
N ASP A 125 -0.52 -12.43 -15.29
CA ASP A 125 -1.65 -12.38 -16.23
C ASP A 125 -1.20 -12.20 -17.68
N ASP A 126 -1.24 -13.31 -18.43
CA ASP A 126 -0.88 -13.36 -19.85
C ASP A 126 -1.82 -12.54 -20.75
N ASN A 127 -2.97 -12.09 -20.24
CA ASN A 127 -3.92 -11.24 -20.99
C ASN A 127 -3.58 -9.74 -20.87
N THR A 128 -2.52 -9.40 -20.14
CA THR A 128 -2.03 -8.03 -20.02
C THR A 128 -0.67 -7.88 -20.68
N GLU A 129 -0.38 -6.67 -21.15
CA GLU A 129 0.92 -6.33 -21.70
C GLU A 129 1.69 -5.38 -20.75
N PRO A 130 3.03 -5.47 -20.73
CA PRO A 130 3.86 -4.56 -19.95
C PRO A 130 3.72 -3.11 -20.41
N VAL A 131 3.74 -2.17 -19.46
CA VAL A 131 3.71 -0.73 -19.75
C VAL A 131 4.86 -0.04 -19.01
N GLY A 132 5.77 0.57 -19.77
CA GLY A 132 7.02 1.15 -19.24
C GLY A 132 8.25 0.22 -19.29
N THR A 133 8.08 -1.00 -19.78
CA THR A 133 9.14 -1.98 -20.05
C THR A 133 8.74 -2.91 -21.21
N SER A 134 9.69 -3.71 -21.71
CA SER A 134 9.44 -4.85 -22.59
C SER A 134 9.51 -6.20 -21.86
N SER A 135 9.84 -6.20 -20.56
CA SER A 135 9.97 -7.41 -19.75
C SER A 135 8.61 -8.01 -19.37
N ALA A 136 8.55 -9.35 -19.32
CA ALA A 136 7.37 -10.09 -18.84
C ALA A 136 7.01 -9.78 -17.37
N SER A 137 7.92 -9.14 -16.60
CA SER A 137 7.62 -8.61 -15.27
C SER A 137 6.48 -7.58 -15.25
N GLY A 138 6.09 -7.03 -16.41
CA GLY A 138 4.92 -6.16 -16.54
C GLY A 138 3.60 -6.86 -16.85
N LYS A 139 3.58 -8.18 -17.08
CA LYS A 139 2.35 -8.94 -17.37
C LYS A 139 1.62 -9.33 -16.09
N MET A 140 1.11 -8.32 -15.38
CA MET A 140 0.54 -8.47 -14.04
C MET A 140 -0.84 -7.80 -13.90
N SER A 141 -1.74 -8.42 -13.13
CA SER A 141 -3.08 -7.88 -12.82
C SER A 141 -3.64 -8.48 -11.52
N PRO A 142 -4.73 -7.93 -10.96
CA PRO A 142 -5.38 -8.47 -9.76
C PRO A 142 -6.37 -9.60 -10.08
N HIS A 143 -6.42 -10.15 -11.31
CA HIS A 143 -7.50 -11.07 -11.74
C HIS A 143 -7.67 -12.35 -10.91
N ARG A 144 -6.68 -12.71 -10.08
CA ARG A 144 -6.73 -13.87 -9.17
C ARG A 144 -7.33 -13.56 -7.81
N LEU A 145 -7.53 -12.28 -7.50
CA LEU A 145 -8.19 -11.83 -6.28
C LEU A 145 -9.70 -12.00 -6.47
N LEU A 146 -10.34 -12.76 -5.59
CA LEU A 146 -11.77 -13.11 -5.74
C LEU A 146 -12.71 -12.14 -5.04
N THR A 147 -12.19 -11.33 -4.12
CA THR A 147 -12.98 -10.43 -3.26
C THR A 147 -12.57 -8.98 -3.46
N THR A 148 -13.50 -8.05 -3.28
CA THR A 148 -13.18 -6.63 -3.25
C THR A 148 -12.25 -6.29 -2.07
N THR A 149 -11.48 -5.22 -2.25
CA THR A 149 -10.63 -4.61 -1.23
C THR A 149 -11.33 -3.41 -0.60
N VAL A 150 -10.83 -2.93 0.54
CA VAL A 150 -11.26 -1.65 1.14
C VAL A 150 -11.06 -0.47 0.18
N THR A 151 -10.09 -0.56 -0.74
CA THR A 151 -9.85 0.46 -1.77
C THR A 151 -10.87 0.38 -2.92
N ASP A 152 -11.28 -0.84 -3.32
CA ASP A 152 -12.40 -1.03 -4.24
C ASP A 152 -13.69 -0.47 -3.63
N GLU A 153 -14.00 -0.82 -2.38
CA GLU A 153 -15.18 -0.34 -1.66
C GLU A 153 -15.19 1.18 -1.49
N LEU A 154 -14.03 1.78 -1.23
CA LEU A 154 -13.89 3.24 -1.18
C LEU A 154 -14.34 3.86 -2.51
N ARG A 155 -13.85 3.36 -3.65
CA ARG A 155 -14.24 3.88 -4.97
C ARG A 155 -15.69 3.58 -5.30
N LEU A 156 -16.20 2.38 -5.00
CA LEU A 156 -17.62 2.06 -5.20
C LEU A 156 -18.53 2.98 -4.41
N SER A 157 -18.15 3.33 -3.17
CA SER A 157 -18.96 4.19 -2.28
C SER A 157 -19.19 5.62 -2.79
N ASN A 158 -18.39 6.08 -3.76
CA ASN A 158 -18.46 7.45 -4.27
C ASN A 158 -18.42 7.54 -5.79
N ASN A 159 -18.86 6.49 -6.47
CA ASN A 159 -18.91 6.45 -7.93
C ASN A 159 -17.54 6.73 -8.57
N GLN A 160 -16.51 6.12 -7.98
CA GLN A 160 -15.12 6.11 -8.42
C GLN A 160 -14.42 7.49 -8.45
N GLN A 161 -14.87 8.41 -7.61
CA GLN A 161 -14.27 9.75 -7.50
C GLN A 161 -13.01 9.78 -6.62
N SER A 162 -12.85 8.83 -5.71
CA SER A 162 -11.60 8.64 -4.97
C SER A 162 -10.45 8.22 -5.88
N LYS A 163 -9.25 8.76 -5.60
CA LYS A 163 -8.01 8.25 -6.16
C LYS A 163 -7.46 7.11 -5.32
N VAL A 164 -7.15 5.99 -5.96
CA VAL A 164 -6.49 4.83 -5.35
C VAL A 164 -5.23 4.52 -6.14
N ILE A 165 -4.07 4.48 -5.49
CA ILE A 165 -2.80 4.13 -6.13
C ILE A 165 -2.00 3.15 -5.27
N GLY A 166 -1.44 2.13 -5.90
CA GLY A 166 -0.48 1.20 -5.31
C GLY A 166 0.96 1.51 -5.68
N VAL A 167 1.87 1.43 -4.71
CA VAL A 167 3.32 1.59 -4.91
C VAL A 167 4.07 0.56 -4.08
N CYS A 168 4.85 -0.29 -4.74
CA CYS A 168 5.73 -1.27 -4.09
C CYS A 168 6.80 -1.76 -5.06
N LEU A 169 8.02 -2.08 -4.61
CA LEU A 169 9.01 -2.72 -5.49
C LEU A 169 8.55 -4.09 -6.03
N LYS A 170 7.67 -4.78 -5.31
CA LYS A 170 7.05 -6.05 -5.75
C LYS A 170 5.69 -5.77 -6.37
N ASP A 171 5.43 -6.32 -7.56
CA ASP A 171 4.12 -6.24 -8.23
C ASP A 171 2.96 -6.61 -7.28
N ARG A 172 2.98 -7.79 -6.66
CA ARG A 172 1.96 -8.30 -5.74
C ARG A 172 1.75 -7.41 -4.51
N GLY A 173 2.79 -6.70 -4.07
CA GLY A 173 2.71 -5.77 -2.94
C GLY A 173 2.13 -4.40 -3.31
N SER A 174 1.98 -4.11 -4.61
CA SER A 174 1.30 -2.95 -5.17
C SER A 174 -0.13 -3.30 -5.61
N ILE A 175 -0.27 -4.43 -6.30
CA ILE A 175 -1.51 -4.88 -6.96
C ILE A 175 -2.56 -5.35 -5.96
N MET A 176 -2.23 -6.29 -5.06
CA MET A 176 -3.21 -6.86 -4.12
C MET A 176 -3.82 -5.81 -3.19
N PRO A 177 -3.02 -4.85 -2.65
CA PRO A 177 -3.58 -3.75 -1.87
C PRO A 177 -4.45 -2.76 -2.65
N SER A 178 -4.17 -2.57 -3.93
CA SER A 178 -4.87 -1.59 -4.76
C SER A 178 -6.26 -2.06 -5.19
N GLY A 179 -6.45 -3.38 -5.28
CA GLY A 179 -7.70 -3.99 -5.69
C GLY A 179 -7.90 -3.99 -7.21
N HIS A 180 -9.15 -4.13 -7.61
CA HIS A 180 -9.58 -4.31 -9.00
C HIS A 180 -9.74 -2.99 -9.75
N MET A 181 -10.05 -1.90 -9.05
CA MET A 181 -10.38 -0.63 -9.70
C MET A 181 -9.50 0.53 -9.24
N PRO A 182 -8.16 0.42 -9.13
CA PRO A 182 -7.34 1.57 -8.78
C PRO A 182 -7.19 2.54 -9.96
N ASN A 183 -6.65 3.73 -9.69
CA ASN A 183 -6.21 4.66 -10.73
C ASN A 183 -4.84 4.26 -11.30
N GLY A 184 -4.06 3.50 -10.53
CA GLY A 184 -2.82 2.89 -11.00
C GLY A 184 -2.19 2.00 -9.92
N ALA A 185 -1.41 1.02 -10.35
CA ALA A 185 -0.52 0.27 -9.50
C ALA A 185 0.86 0.25 -10.17
N TYR A 186 1.88 0.64 -9.43
CA TYR A 186 3.25 0.75 -9.92
C TYR A 186 4.18 -0.19 -9.18
N TRP A 187 5.07 -0.84 -9.93
CA TRP A 187 6.11 -1.70 -9.37
C TRP A 187 7.44 -1.58 -10.10
N PHE A 188 8.48 -2.11 -9.48
CA PHE A 188 9.84 -1.98 -9.96
C PHE A 188 10.19 -3.06 -10.99
N ASP A 189 10.82 -2.66 -12.07
CA ASP A 189 11.37 -3.55 -13.08
C ASP A 189 12.88 -3.73 -12.92
N ASN A 190 13.30 -4.93 -12.51
CA ASN A 190 14.71 -5.27 -12.31
C ASN A 190 15.55 -5.18 -13.59
N THR A 191 14.93 -5.22 -14.76
CA THR A 191 15.67 -5.16 -16.04
C THR A 191 16.05 -3.74 -16.42
N THR A 192 15.16 -2.77 -16.17
CA THR A 192 15.33 -1.38 -16.60
C THR A 192 15.64 -0.41 -15.46
N GLY A 193 15.38 -0.80 -14.21
CA GLY A 193 15.48 0.07 -13.04
C GLY A 193 14.35 1.10 -12.96
N ASN A 194 13.26 0.90 -13.71
CA ASN A 194 12.15 1.83 -13.81
C ASN A 194 10.94 1.37 -12.97
N TRP A 195 10.06 2.32 -12.64
CA TRP A 195 8.68 2.03 -12.25
C TRP A 195 7.83 1.73 -13.49
N ILE A 196 7.08 0.65 -13.44
CA ILE A 196 6.26 0.13 -14.53
C ILE A 196 4.84 -0.16 -14.06
N THR A 197 3.96 -0.44 -15.02
CA THR A 197 2.60 -0.93 -14.78
C THR A 197 2.22 -1.94 -15.88
N SER A 198 0.94 -2.27 -16.01
CA SER A 198 0.41 -3.11 -17.09
C SER A 198 -0.79 -2.48 -17.78
N THR A 199 -1.17 -3.03 -18.93
CA THR A 199 -2.36 -2.61 -19.68
C THR A 199 -3.68 -2.85 -18.94
N TYR A 200 -3.67 -3.56 -17.80
CA TYR A 200 -4.83 -3.61 -16.92
C TYR A 200 -5.18 -2.21 -16.38
N TYR A 201 -4.17 -1.40 -16.07
CA TYR A 201 -4.35 -0.09 -15.43
C TYR A 201 -4.35 1.07 -16.43
N SER A 202 -3.44 1.06 -17.40
CA SER A 202 -3.30 2.14 -18.39
C SER A 202 -2.63 1.64 -19.66
N LYS A 203 -2.89 2.29 -20.80
CA LYS A 203 -2.22 1.98 -22.07
C LYS A 203 -0.79 2.55 -22.15
N ASP A 204 -0.48 3.53 -21.31
CA ASP A 204 0.79 4.23 -21.28
C ASP A 204 1.08 4.73 -19.85
N LEU A 205 2.35 4.94 -19.52
CA LEU A 205 2.72 5.56 -18.25
C LEU A 205 2.31 7.05 -18.25
N PRO A 206 1.78 7.57 -17.13
CA PRO A 206 1.62 9.01 -16.97
C PRO A 206 2.95 9.74 -17.18
N GLN A 207 2.89 10.97 -17.70
CA GLN A 207 4.11 11.74 -17.99
C GLN A 207 5.00 11.90 -16.76
N TRP A 208 4.42 12.15 -15.58
CA TRP A 208 5.20 12.29 -14.34
C TRP A 208 5.97 11.01 -13.97
N VAL A 209 5.44 9.82 -14.28
CA VAL A 209 6.13 8.54 -14.07
C VAL A 209 7.29 8.39 -15.05
N LYS A 210 7.09 8.78 -16.31
CA LYS A 210 8.15 8.81 -17.33
C LYS A 210 9.27 9.76 -16.93
N ASP A 211 8.92 10.96 -16.46
CA ASP A 211 9.86 11.97 -16.01
C ASP A 211 10.65 11.47 -14.79
N PHE A 212 9.97 10.84 -13.82
CA PHE A 212 10.62 10.21 -12.67
C PHE A 212 11.61 9.12 -13.10
N ASN A 213 11.19 8.20 -13.98
CA ASN A 213 12.06 7.16 -14.52
C ASN A 213 13.25 7.75 -15.31
N GLY A 214 13.04 8.89 -15.99
CA GLY A 214 14.06 9.65 -16.70
C GLY A 214 15.15 10.21 -15.80
N LYS A 215 14.88 10.43 -14.50
CA LYS A 215 15.88 10.84 -13.50
C LYS A 215 16.92 9.76 -13.21
N LYS A 216 16.64 8.49 -13.55
CA LYS A 216 17.53 7.34 -13.35
C LYS A 216 18.09 7.25 -11.91
N LEU A 217 17.23 7.46 -10.92
CA LEU A 217 17.64 7.51 -9.52
C LEU A 217 18.30 6.20 -9.04
N CYS A 218 17.91 5.05 -9.59
CA CYS A 218 18.58 3.77 -9.29
C CYS A 218 20.09 3.81 -9.55
N ASP A 219 20.52 4.46 -10.64
CA ASP A 219 21.96 4.63 -10.92
C ASP A 219 22.63 5.50 -9.86
N SER A 220 21.96 6.56 -9.42
CA SER A 220 22.48 7.43 -8.36
C SER A 220 22.59 6.69 -7.02
N TYR A 221 21.57 5.92 -6.65
CA TYR A 221 21.55 5.14 -5.41
C TYR A 221 22.64 4.06 -5.37
N LEU A 222 22.89 3.40 -6.50
CA LEU A 222 23.89 2.32 -6.59
C LEU A 222 25.29 2.83 -6.98
N SER A 223 25.50 4.15 -7.12
CA SER A 223 26.79 4.73 -7.51
C SER A 223 27.84 4.77 -6.40
N LYS A 224 27.46 4.47 -5.16
CA LYS A 224 28.33 4.55 -3.98
C LYS A 224 28.23 3.29 -3.12
N PRO A 225 29.29 2.94 -2.38
CA PRO A 225 29.24 1.85 -1.43
C PRO A 225 28.15 2.04 -0.38
N TRP A 226 27.51 0.94 0.01
CA TRP A 226 26.61 0.93 1.15
C TRP A 226 27.42 0.81 2.44
N THR A 227 27.39 1.88 3.23
CA THR A 227 27.95 1.96 4.58
C THR A 227 26.83 1.99 5.61
N THR A 228 27.14 1.60 6.85
CA THR A 228 26.18 1.69 7.96
C THR A 228 25.88 3.16 8.30
N LEU A 229 24.63 3.48 8.61
CA LEU A 229 24.20 4.84 8.94
C LEU A 229 24.90 5.37 10.21
N TYR A 230 25.07 4.51 11.21
CA TYR A 230 25.88 4.80 12.39
C TYR A 230 27.25 4.10 12.27
N PRO A 231 28.26 4.48 13.07
CA PRO A 231 29.46 3.66 13.26
C PRO A 231 29.05 2.21 13.59
N ILE A 232 29.67 1.23 12.93
CA ILE A 232 29.23 -0.18 12.96
C ILE A 232 29.23 -0.77 14.38
N GLU A 233 30.08 -0.25 15.26
CA GLU A 233 30.25 -0.56 16.67
C GLU A 233 29.02 -0.15 17.50
N LYS A 234 28.23 0.81 17.00
CA LYS A 234 26.98 1.23 17.63
C LYS A 234 25.81 0.28 17.33
N TYR A 235 25.99 -0.69 16.42
CA TYR A 235 25.01 -1.73 16.13
C TYR A 235 25.15 -2.89 17.12
N THR A 236 24.85 -2.61 18.38
CA THR A 236 24.90 -3.58 19.48
C THR A 236 23.73 -4.58 19.47
N VAL A 237 22.71 -4.31 18.65
CA VAL A 237 21.50 -5.12 18.53
C VAL A 237 21.53 -5.88 17.22
N GLY A 238 22.01 -7.12 17.24
CA GLY A 238 22.13 -7.94 16.04
C GLY A 238 23.28 -8.92 16.10
N LEU A 239 23.60 -9.48 14.94
CA LEU A 239 24.67 -10.45 14.76
C LEU A 239 25.93 -9.70 14.30
N PRO A 240 27.14 -10.18 14.63
CA PRO A 240 28.39 -9.53 14.23
C PRO A 240 28.49 -9.31 12.72
N ASN A 241 29.27 -8.30 12.32
CA ASN A 241 29.60 -8.07 10.91
C ASN A 241 30.32 -9.31 10.34
N GLY A 242 29.76 -9.90 9.28
CA GLY A 242 30.29 -11.12 8.67
C GLY A 242 29.95 -12.43 9.37
N ALA A 243 28.84 -12.45 10.13
CA ALA A 243 28.41 -13.68 10.79
C ALA A 243 28.08 -14.81 9.78
N PRO A 244 28.36 -16.08 10.10
CA PRO A 244 28.45 -17.18 9.12
C PRO A 244 27.13 -17.59 8.45
N PHE A 245 25.99 -17.19 9.00
CA PHE A 245 24.65 -17.45 8.45
C PHE A 245 24.14 -16.32 7.54
N ARG A 246 24.97 -15.31 7.23
CA ARG A 246 24.67 -14.32 6.18
C ARG A 246 25.36 -14.70 4.89
N HIS A 247 24.69 -14.53 3.76
CA HIS A 247 25.32 -14.72 2.46
C HIS A 247 26.00 -13.42 2.01
N ALA A 248 27.16 -13.53 1.37
CA ALA A 248 27.78 -12.40 0.70
C ALA A 248 26.98 -12.05 -0.56
N TYR A 249 27.02 -10.78 -1.00
CA TYR A 249 26.45 -10.44 -2.30
C TYR A 249 27.22 -11.17 -3.40
N LYS A 250 26.54 -11.44 -4.52
CA LYS A 250 27.17 -12.03 -5.69
C LYS A 250 28.31 -11.12 -6.17
N GLY A 251 29.54 -11.60 -6.09
CA GLY A 251 30.74 -10.86 -6.47
C GLY A 251 31.56 -10.33 -5.29
N GLU A 252 31.04 -10.40 -4.07
CA GLU A 252 31.82 -10.11 -2.87
C GLU A 252 32.54 -11.36 -2.34
N ALA A 253 33.74 -11.17 -1.80
CA ALA A 253 34.49 -12.24 -1.14
C ALA A 253 34.02 -12.49 0.30
N GLU A 254 33.53 -11.45 0.98
CA GLU A 254 33.08 -11.50 2.37
C GLU A 254 31.70 -10.85 2.51
N ASN A 255 30.90 -11.35 3.45
CA ASN A 255 29.57 -10.84 3.81
C ASN A 255 29.65 -9.70 4.85
N LYS A 256 30.51 -8.70 4.59
CA LYS A 256 30.83 -7.64 5.55
C LYS A 256 30.68 -6.24 4.97
N PHE A 257 30.29 -5.30 5.83
CA PHE A 257 30.33 -3.88 5.51
C PHE A 257 31.77 -3.36 5.38
N PRO A 258 32.01 -2.35 4.51
CA PRO A 258 31.04 -1.77 3.56
C PRO A 258 30.83 -2.62 2.31
N HIS A 259 29.63 -2.54 1.71
CA HIS A 259 29.32 -3.25 0.46
C HIS A 259 29.56 -2.37 -0.77
N ASP A 260 30.36 -2.84 -1.73
CA ASP A 260 30.67 -2.12 -2.97
C ASP A 260 29.52 -2.25 -3.99
N LEU A 261 28.49 -1.41 -3.83
CA LEU A 261 27.29 -1.47 -4.68
C LEU A 261 27.60 -1.31 -6.19
N PRO A 262 28.49 -0.40 -6.64
CA PRO A 262 28.90 -0.37 -8.04
C PRO A 262 29.39 -1.73 -8.55
N ALA A 263 30.33 -2.37 -7.83
CA ALA A 263 30.88 -3.66 -8.24
C ALA A 263 29.84 -4.79 -8.21
N ILE A 264 28.91 -4.78 -7.24
CA ILE A 264 27.82 -5.76 -7.16
C ILE A 264 26.81 -5.54 -8.28
N LYS A 265 26.44 -4.28 -8.57
CA LYS A 265 25.51 -3.90 -9.65
C LYS A 265 25.99 -4.42 -11.00
N ASP A 266 27.30 -4.40 -11.26
CA ASP A 266 27.87 -4.96 -12.49
C ASP A 266 27.59 -6.48 -12.66
N LYS A 267 27.28 -7.20 -11.57
CA LYS A 267 27.00 -8.64 -11.56
C LYS A 267 25.52 -9.00 -11.44
N THR A 268 24.70 -8.10 -10.89
CA THR A 268 23.29 -8.36 -10.57
C THR A 268 22.31 -7.40 -11.25
N GLY A 269 22.79 -6.33 -11.87
CA GLY A 269 21.94 -5.28 -12.43
C GLY A 269 21.13 -4.56 -11.37
N TYR A 270 19.96 -4.04 -11.75
CA TYR A 270 19.09 -3.26 -10.87
C TYR A 270 18.36 -4.07 -9.82
N GLU A 271 18.37 -5.41 -9.89
CA GLU A 271 17.82 -6.27 -8.83
C GLU A 271 18.43 -5.93 -7.46
N LEU A 272 19.69 -5.50 -7.43
CA LEU A 272 20.39 -5.05 -6.23
C LEU A 272 19.64 -3.99 -5.43
N MET A 273 18.85 -3.11 -6.08
CA MET A 273 18.05 -2.10 -5.38
C MET A 273 17.16 -2.72 -4.30
N ARG A 274 16.61 -3.91 -4.56
CA ARG A 274 15.62 -4.56 -3.69
C ARG A 274 16.24 -5.07 -2.40
N SER A 275 17.52 -5.42 -2.41
CA SER A 275 18.25 -5.94 -1.26
C SER A 275 19.13 -4.87 -0.60
N THR A 276 18.85 -3.58 -0.82
CA THR A 276 19.52 -2.47 -0.12
C THR A 276 18.48 -1.52 0.47
N PRO A 277 18.81 -0.73 1.52
CA PRO A 277 17.88 0.27 2.06
C PRO A 277 17.44 1.32 1.03
N PHE A 278 18.23 1.50 -0.03
CA PHE A 278 17.96 2.48 -1.07
C PHE A 278 16.74 2.13 -1.93
N GLY A 279 16.31 0.86 -1.99
CA GLY A 279 15.05 0.49 -2.63
C GLY A 279 13.82 1.05 -1.92
N ASP A 280 13.84 1.07 -0.57
CA ASP A 280 12.77 1.70 0.21
C ASP A 280 12.85 3.23 0.10
N SER A 281 14.04 3.84 0.05
CA SER A 281 14.19 5.28 -0.26
C SER A 281 13.61 5.63 -1.63
N PHE A 282 13.92 4.82 -2.65
CA PHE A 282 13.38 4.98 -4.01
C PHE A 282 11.84 4.84 -4.03
N THR A 283 11.30 3.96 -3.20
CA THR A 283 9.85 3.80 -2.99
C THR A 283 9.23 5.04 -2.34
N VAL A 284 9.90 5.65 -1.33
CA VAL A 284 9.46 6.92 -0.73
C VAL A 284 9.47 8.05 -1.75
N ASP A 285 10.55 8.21 -2.53
CA ASP A 285 10.65 9.27 -3.54
C ASP A 285 9.51 9.18 -4.56
N PHE A 286 9.20 7.96 -5.03
CA PHE A 286 8.11 7.73 -5.96
C PHE A 286 6.73 7.99 -5.32
N ALA A 287 6.54 7.60 -4.06
CA ALA A 287 5.32 7.88 -3.33
C ALA A 287 5.09 9.39 -3.13
N ILE A 288 6.14 10.17 -2.86
CA ILE A 288 6.05 11.63 -2.76
C ILE A 288 5.64 12.24 -4.10
N GLU A 289 6.25 11.81 -5.19
CA GLU A 289 5.91 12.26 -6.55
C GLU A 289 4.49 11.86 -6.94
N THR A 290 4.04 10.67 -6.54
CA THR A 290 2.65 10.21 -6.71
C THR A 290 1.70 11.18 -6.01
N LEU A 291 1.91 11.47 -4.73
CA LEU A 291 1.04 12.37 -3.95
C LEU A 291 0.95 13.76 -4.58
N GLN A 292 2.08 14.30 -5.05
CA GLN A 292 2.16 15.64 -5.64
C GLN A 292 1.48 15.72 -7.01
N ASN A 293 1.84 14.81 -7.93
CA ASN A 293 1.36 14.86 -9.31
C ASN A 293 -0.11 14.42 -9.41
N GLU A 294 -0.54 13.48 -8.56
CA GLU A 294 -1.93 13.03 -8.50
C GLU A 294 -2.79 13.90 -7.58
N LYS A 295 -2.21 14.88 -6.88
CA LYS A 295 -2.94 15.78 -5.97
C LYS A 295 -3.79 15.02 -4.94
N MET A 296 -3.27 13.89 -4.46
CA MET A 296 -4.01 13.01 -3.55
C MET A 296 -4.27 13.73 -2.22
N GLY A 297 -5.50 13.66 -1.74
CA GLY A 297 -5.95 14.35 -0.52
C GLY A 297 -6.26 15.84 -0.71
N MET A 298 -6.19 16.37 -1.94
CA MET A 298 -6.60 17.75 -2.25
C MET A 298 -8.03 17.83 -2.79
N GLY A 299 -8.69 16.69 -3.00
CA GLY A 299 -10.05 16.59 -3.53
C GLY A 299 -11.18 16.66 -2.48
N ASN A 300 -12.40 16.42 -2.96
CA ASN A 300 -13.60 16.36 -2.13
C ASN A 300 -13.77 15.00 -1.44
N PHE A 301 -13.28 13.93 -2.05
CA PHE A 301 -13.37 12.55 -1.55
C PHE A 301 -12.07 12.13 -0.89
N THR A 302 -12.16 11.12 0.00
CA THR A 302 -10.99 10.47 0.58
C THR A 302 -10.22 9.74 -0.50
N ASP A 303 -8.93 10.01 -0.65
CA ASP A 303 -8.04 9.20 -1.51
C ASP A 303 -7.32 8.11 -0.70
N PHE A 304 -6.77 7.10 -1.37
CA PHE A 304 -6.04 6.00 -0.74
C PHE A 304 -4.72 5.71 -1.47
N LEU A 305 -3.60 5.83 -0.76
CA LEU A 305 -2.30 5.36 -1.23
C LEU A 305 -1.94 4.05 -0.51
N ALA A 306 -1.87 2.95 -1.24
CA ALA A 306 -1.36 1.68 -0.73
C ALA A 306 0.15 1.60 -1.00
N LEU A 307 0.95 1.68 0.07
CA LEU A 307 2.39 1.83 0.02
C LEU A 307 3.07 0.67 0.74
N SER A 308 3.90 -0.09 0.04
CA SER A 308 4.58 -1.24 0.63
C SER A 308 6.09 -1.14 0.49
N PHE A 309 6.80 -1.33 1.60
CA PHE A 309 8.26 -1.36 1.69
C PHE A 309 8.75 -2.80 1.62
N SER A 310 9.68 -3.09 0.71
CA SER A 310 10.04 -4.45 0.32
C SER A 310 11.42 -4.87 0.79
N CYS A 311 12.32 -3.92 1.05
CA CYS A 311 13.74 -4.22 1.21
C CYS A 311 14.07 -4.98 2.49
N THR A 312 13.19 -4.93 3.50
CA THR A 312 13.33 -5.72 4.73
C THR A 312 13.07 -7.21 4.56
N ASP A 313 12.45 -7.63 3.45
CA ASP A 313 12.22 -9.06 3.12
C ASP A 313 13.35 -9.68 2.29
N TYR A 314 14.07 -8.86 1.52
CA TYR A 314 15.21 -9.27 0.68
C TYR A 314 16.51 -9.41 1.47
#